data_AF-A0A0D6LFD6-F1
#
_entry.id   AF-A0A0D6LFD6-F1
#
_cell.length_a   1.000
_cell.length_b   1.000
_cell.length_c   1.000
_cell.angle_alpha   90.00
_cell.angle_beta   90.00
_cell.angle_gamma   90.00
#
_symmetry.space_group_name_H-M   'P 1'
#
loop_
_entity.id
_entity.type
_entity.pdbx_description
1 polymer ?
#
loop_
_entity_poly.entity_id
_entity_poly.type
_entity_poly.pdbx_seq_one_letter_code
_entity_poly.pdbx_strand_id
1 'polypeptide(L)'
;MSFWRHPTAVSGLAWGAILKSYTAGIGACVLLTKELDLGVLIFNDFGRDFIKENKFSPDGFVQLALQLAHFKLQTLSNAFRLHGYLVSTYESASLRRYRSGRVDNIRANTKEALEWVKAMTRDSARETKLTLLRKAAEKQAKVTQEVCVI
;
A
#
# COMPACT_ATOMS: atom_id res chain seq x y z
N MET A 1 -39.83 49.80 9.35
CA MET A 1 -39.48 48.68 8.43
C MET A 1 -38.24 49.08 7.65
N SER A 2 -37.06 48.86 8.24
CA SER A 2 -35.77 49.09 7.58
C SER A 2 -35.45 47.89 6.70
N PHE A 3 -35.73 48.09 5.42
CA PHE A 3 -35.41 47.24 4.29
C PHE A 3 -33.95 46.76 4.36
N TRP A 4 -33.75 45.45 4.53
CA TRP A 4 -32.45 44.80 4.46
C TRP A 4 -31.79 45.12 3.12
N ARG A 5 -30.83 46.05 3.12
CA ARG A 5 -29.92 46.22 1.98
C ARG A 5 -28.96 45.03 2.00
N HIS A 6 -29.16 44.09 1.08
CA HIS A 6 -28.10 43.15 0.71
C HIS A 6 -26.86 43.96 0.30
N PRO A 7 -25.66 43.65 0.80
CA PRO A 7 -24.44 44.20 0.25
C PRO A 7 -24.26 43.63 -1.17
N THR A 8 -24.75 44.36 -2.18
CA THR A 8 -24.37 44.14 -3.57
C THR A 8 -23.00 44.76 -3.78
N ALA A 9 -21.96 44.04 -3.37
CA ALA A 9 -20.63 44.19 -3.94
C ALA A 9 -19.79 43.01 -3.43
N VAL A 10 -19.40 42.12 -4.33
CA VAL A 10 -18.09 41.48 -4.16
C VAL A 10 -17.05 42.58 -4.45
N SER A 11 -17.00 43.59 -3.58
CA SER A 11 -16.13 44.75 -3.70
C SER A 11 -14.70 44.26 -3.55
N GLY A 12 -13.96 44.25 -4.66
CA GLY A 12 -12.55 43.96 -4.65
C GLY A 12 -12.22 42.49 -4.42
N LEU A 13 -12.85 41.56 -5.16
CA LEU A 13 -12.20 40.27 -5.41
C LEU A 13 -10.79 40.59 -5.92
N ALA A 14 -9.78 40.22 -5.14
CA ALA A 14 -8.39 40.33 -5.50
C ALA A 14 -8.10 39.33 -6.63
N TRP A 15 -8.62 39.60 -7.83
CA TRP A 15 -8.44 38.78 -9.02
C TRP A 15 -6.97 38.49 -9.29
N GLY A 16 -6.08 39.44 -8.96
CA GLY A 16 -4.64 39.22 -8.97
C GLY A 16 -4.15 38.17 -7.96
N ALA A 17 -4.72 38.12 -6.75
CA ALA A 17 -4.41 37.08 -5.77
C ALA A 17 -4.96 35.71 -6.19
N ILE A 18 -6.17 35.67 -6.76
CA ILE A 18 -6.76 34.44 -7.32
C ILE A 18 -5.88 33.91 -8.46
N LEU A 19 -5.49 34.77 -9.41
CA LEU A 19 -4.64 34.39 -10.53
C LEU A 19 -3.28 33.88 -10.06
N LYS A 20 -2.66 34.55 -9.07
CA LYS A 20 -1.41 34.10 -8.46
C LYS A 20 -1.53 32.73 -7.81
N SER A 21 -2.62 32.46 -7.07
CA SER A 21 -2.89 31.16 -6.48
C SER A 21 -3.11 30.08 -7.55
N TYR A 22 -3.79 30.42 -8.64
CA TYR A 22 -4.02 29.52 -9.76
C TYR A 22 -2.72 29.13 -10.46
N THR A 23 -1.85 30.11 -10.76
CA THR A 23 -0.54 29.83 -11.37
C THR A 23 0.37 29.02 -10.46
N ALA A 24 0.34 29.29 -9.14
CA ALA A 24 1.08 28.51 -8.16
C ALA A 24 0.56 27.06 -8.08
N GLY A 25 -0.77 26.88 -8.12
CA GLY A 25 -1.42 25.57 -8.15
C GLY A 25 -1.03 24.75 -9.39
N ILE A 26 -1.02 25.37 -10.57
CA ILE A 26 -0.53 24.72 -11.80
C ILE A 26 0.93 24.31 -11.65
N GLY A 27 1.79 25.22 -11.15
CA GLY A 27 3.20 24.92 -10.91
C GLY A 27 3.38 23.70 -10.01
N ALA A 28 2.64 23.63 -8.90
CA ALA A 28 2.66 22.47 -8.00
C ALA A 28 2.20 21.18 -8.70
N CYS A 29 1.12 21.21 -9.49
CA CYS A 29 0.66 20.03 -10.25
C CYS A 29 1.71 19.54 -11.26
N VAL A 30 2.40 20.46 -11.93
CA VAL A 30 3.47 20.11 -12.87
C VAL A 30 4.66 19.47 -12.14
N LEU A 31 5.01 19.94 -10.94
CA LEU A 31 6.06 19.32 -10.14
C LEU A 31 5.66 17.90 -9.70
N LEU A 32 4.44 17.73 -9.18
CA LEU A 32 3.94 16.43 -8.75
C LEU A 32 3.92 15.40 -9.90
N THR A 33 3.55 15.83 -11.10
CA THR A 33 3.54 14.94 -12.27
C THR A 33 4.95 14.58 -12.75
N LYS A 34 5.94 15.46 -12.56
CA LYS A 34 7.35 15.18 -12.89
C LYS A 34 8.03 14.25 -11.89
N GLU A 35 7.62 14.28 -10.63
CA GLU A 35 8.18 13.42 -9.56
C GLU A 35 7.54 12.03 -9.49
N LEU A 36 6.41 11.82 -10.17
CA LEU A 36 5.72 10.54 -10.21
C LEU A 36 6.47 9.53 -11.11
N ASP A 37 7.06 8.51 -10.50
CA ASP A 37 7.54 7.31 -11.18
C ASP A 37 6.47 6.20 -11.05
N LEU A 38 5.93 5.74 -12.19
CA LEU A 38 4.85 4.75 -12.26
C LEU A 38 5.19 3.66 -13.27
N GLY A 39 5.31 2.41 -12.78
CA GLY A 39 5.46 1.21 -13.59
C GLY A 39 4.23 0.33 -13.55
N VAL A 40 3.83 -0.21 -14.71
CA VAL A 40 2.76 -1.22 -14.82
C VAL A 40 3.39 -2.56 -15.20
N LEU A 41 3.26 -3.56 -14.32
CA LEU A 41 3.70 -4.93 -14.56
C LEU A 41 2.48 -5.84 -14.75
N ILE A 42 2.40 -6.50 -15.91
CA ILE A 42 1.42 -7.55 -16.16
C ILE A 42 2.13 -8.90 -15.99
N PHE A 43 1.78 -9.65 -14.96
CA PHE A 43 2.35 -10.96 -14.66
C PHE A 43 1.48 -12.07 -15.28
N ASN A 44 2.05 -12.84 -16.21
CA ASN A 44 1.30 -13.82 -17.02
C ASN A 44 1.64 -15.29 -16.73
N ASP A 45 2.58 -15.58 -15.82
CA ASP A 45 3.03 -16.97 -15.60
C ASP A 45 1.98 -17.82 -14.87
N PHE A 46 1.22 -17.20 -13.97
CA PHE A 46 0.09 -17.81 -13.28
C PHE A 46 -0.87 -16.76 -12.73
N GLY A 47 -2.05 -17.22 -12.27
CA GLY A 47 -3.06 -16.37 -11.66
C GLY A 47 -3.70 -16.98 -10.42
N ARG A 48 -4.93 -16.55 -10.16
CA ARG A 48 -5.73 -16.94 -8.99
C ARG A 48 -5.85 -18.45 -8.79
N ASP A 49 -6.04 -19.20 -9.88
CA ASP A 49 -6.37 -20.62 -9.80
C ASP A 49 -5.19 -21.43 -9.27
N PHE A 50 -3.99 -21.19 -9.81
CA PHE A 50 -2.75 -21.79 -9.30
C PHE A 50 -2.53 -21.52 -7.80
N ILE A 51 -2.76 -20.28 -7.35
CA ILE A 51 -2.56 -19.91 -5.94
C ILE A 51 -3.54 -20.69 -5.04
N LYS A 52 -4.79 -20.82 -5.49
CA LYS A 52 -5.84 -21.55 -4.77
C LYS A 52 -5.60 -23.06 -4.74
N GLU A 53 -5.16 -23.65 -5.85
CA GLU A 53 -4.80 -25.08 -5.91
C GLU A 53 -3.70 -25.42 -4.89
N ASN A 54 -2.79 -24.48 -4.64
CA ASN A 54 -1.75 -24.59 -3.61
C ASN A 54 -2.23 -24.21 -2.19
N LYS A 55 -3.54 -23.99 -1.99
CA LYS A 55 -4.20 -23.71 -0.71
C LYS A 55 -3.80 -22.38 -0.07
N PHE A 56 -3.52 -21.36 -0.87
CA PHE A 56 -3.27 -19.99 -0.40
C PHE A 56 -4.41 -19.04 -0.76
N SER A 57 -4.60 -18.00 0.05
CA SER A 57 -5.40 -16.83 -0.35
C SER A 57 -4.66 -16.07 -1.46
N PRO A 58 -5.29 -15.76 -2.61
CA PRO A 58 -4.65 -14.96 -3.66
C PRO A 58 -4.10 -13.63 -3.17
N ASP A 59 -4.89 -12.93 -2.35
CA ASP A 59 -4.50 -11.64 -1.79
C ASP A 59 -3.32 -11.78 -0.82
N GLY A 60 -3.43 -12.66 0.18
CA GLY A 60 -2.34 -12.89 1.14
C GLY A 60 -1.05 -13.39 0.49
N PHE A 61 -1.14 -14.15 -0.61
CA PHE A 61 0.02 -14.55 -1.39
C PHE A 61 0.72 -13.35 -2.05
N VAL A 62 -0.03 -12.45 -2.68
CA VAL A 62 0.52 -11.24 -3.31
C VAL A 62 1.13 -10.32 -2.26
N GLN A 63 0.47 -10.15 -1.09
CA GLN A 63 1.01 -9.33 0.01
C GLN A 63 2.37 -9.83 0.49
N LEU A 64 2.53 -11.15 0.65
CA LEU A 64 3.81 -11.75 0.99
C LEU A 64 4.83 -11.59 -0.14
N ALA A 65 4.44 -11.78 -1.40
CA ALA A 65 5.33 -11.56 -2.53
C ALA A 65 5.88 -10.12 -2.56
N LEU A 66 5.05 -9.12 -2.22
CA LEU A 66 5.48 -7.72 -2.07
C LEU A 66 6.47 -7.53 -0.91
N GLN A 67 6.26 -8.18 0.24
CA GLN A 67 7.25 -8.16 1.33
C GLN A 67 8.61 -8.71 0.87
N LEU A 68 8.61 -9.82 0.13
CA LEU A 68 9.83 -10.42 -0.40
C LEU A 68 10.51 -9.52 -1.43
N ALA A 69 9.74 -8.94 -2.36
CA ALA A 69 10.26 -8.02 -3.37
C ALA A 69 10.92 -6.80 -2.72
N HIS A 70 10.22 -6.17 -1.77
CA HIS A 70 10.75 -5.01 -1.03
C HIS A 70 11.99 -5.38 -0.20
N PHE A 71 12.00 -6.53 0.47
CA PHE A 71 13.16 -7.00 1.21
C PHE A 71 14.37 -7.25 0.30
N LYS A 72 14.17 -7.83 -0.90
CA LYS A 72 15.24 -8.05 -1.88
C LYS A 72 15.76 -6.75 -2.50
N LEU A 73 14.88 -5.80 -2.83
CA LEU A 73 15.30 -4.51 -3.39
C LEU A 73 16.20 -3.74 -2.41
N GLN A 74 15.86 -3.75 -1.12
CA GLN A 74 16.70 -3.15 -0.07
C GLN A 74 18.07 -3.82 0.05
N THR A 75 18.20 -5.12 -0.25
CA THR A 75 19.50 -5.81 -0.17
C THR A 75 20.33 -5.70 -1.44
N LEU A 76 19.71 -5.41 -2.58
CA LEU A 76 20.37 -5.26 -3.88
C LEU A 76 20.79 -3.82 -4.21
N SER A 77 20.13 -2.82 -3.61
CA SER A 77 20.43 -1.40 -3.83
C SER A 77 21.71 -0.98 -3.10
N ASN A 78 22.73 -0.54 -3.86
CA ASN A 78 23.93 0.09 -3.30
C ASN A 78 23.64 1.44 -2.62
N ALA A 79 22.54 2.11 -3.00
CA ALA A 79 22.15 3.41 -2.48
C ALA A 79 21.31 3.34 -1.18
N PHE A 80 20.68 2.20 -0.91
CA PHE A 80 19.74 2.03 0.20
C PHE A 80 19.98 0.68 0.89
N ARG A 81 21.17 0.53 1.49
CA ARG A 81 21.52 -0.63 2.33
C ARG A 81 20.81 -0.58 3.69
N LEU A 82 19.48 -0.56 3.68
CA LEU A 82 18.67 -0.73 4.88
C LEU A 82 18.55 -2.23 5.15
N HIS A 83 19.54 -2.74 5.88
CA HIS A 83 19.70 -4.17 6.09
C HIS A 83 18.63 -4.77 7.01
N GLY A 84 17.96 -5.82 6.54
CA GLY A 84 17.47 -6.91 7.40
C GLY A 84 16.13 -6.71 8.10
N TYR A 85 15.32 -5.73 7.69
CA TYR A 85 13.99 -5.50 8.24
C TYR A 85 12.89 -5.34 7.16
N LEU A 86 11.65 -5.56 7.56
CA LEU A 86 10.46 -5.24 6.77
C LEU A 86 9.98 -3.83 7.13
N VAL A 87 9.51 -3.08 6.13
CA VAL A 87 8.94 -1.75 6.34
C VAL A 87 7.48 -1.81 6.76
N SER A 88 7.01 -0.76 7.43
CA SER A 88 5.59 -0.62 7.76
C SER A 88 4.77 -0.63 6.46
N THR A 89 3.91 -1.63 6.32
CA THR A 89 3.07 -1.81 5.13
C THR A 89 1.64 -1.41 5.45
N TYR A 90 0.98 -0.73 4.50
CA TYR A 90 -0.43 -0.39 4.58
C TYR A 90 -1.21 -1.20 3.55
N GLU A 91 -2.15 -2.00 4.02
CA GLU A 91 -3.08 -2.74 3.18
C GLU A 91 -4.51 -2.40 3.63
N SER A 92 -5.35 -1.95 2.69
CA SER A 92 -6.70 -1.51 2.98
C SER A 92 -7.63 -2.69 3.25
N ALA A 93 -8.16 -2.77 4.46
CA ALA A 93 -9.22 -3.70 4.86
C ALA A 93 -10.57 -3.00 4.90
N SER A 94 -11.61 -3.57 4.26
CA SER A 94 -12.95 -2.98 4.32
C SER A 94 -13.62 -3.23 5.66
N LEU A 95 -14.16 -2.17 6.29
CA LEU A 95 -15.00 -2.27 7.49
C LEU A 95 -16.49 -2.21 7.17
N ARG A 96 -16.91 -2.50 5.93
CA ARG A 96 -18.31 -2.30 5.47
C ARG A 96 -19.35 -3.13 6.23
N ARG A 97 -18.93 -4.11 7.03
CA ARG A 97 -19.80 -4.86 7.96
C ARG A 97 -20.32 -4.01 9.11
N TYR A 98 -19.67 -2.87 9.39
CA TYR A 98 -20.08 -1.91 10.41
C TYR A 98 -20.81 -0.71 9.79
N ARG A 99 -21.77 -0.13 10.53
CA ARG A 99 -22.46 1.10 10.12
C ARG A 99 -21.44 2.22 9.95
N SER A 100 -21.46 2.87 8.78
CA SER A 100 -20.48 3.92 8.40
C SER A 100 -19.02 3.44 8.35
N GLY A 101 -18.78 2.13 8.31
CA GLY A 101 -17.45 1.56 8.19
C GLY A 101 -16.77 1.96 6.88
N ARG A 102 -15.53 2.43 6.99
CA ARG A 102 -14.68 2.81 5.86
C ARG A 102 -13.65 1.70 5.62
N VAL A 103 -12.41 1.96 5.99
CA VAL A 103 -11.31 1.01 5.91
C VAL A 103 -10.50 1.06 7.19
N ASP A 104 -9.82 -0.04 7.49
CA ASP A 104 -8.75 -0.12 8.49
C ASP A 104 -7.50 -0.72 7.82
N ASN A 105 -6.43 -0.92 8.58
CA ASN A 105 -5.12 -1.29 8.06
C ASN A 105 -4.73 -2.73 8.44
N ILE A 106 -4.44 -3.56 7.43
CA ILE A 106 -3.73 -4.83 7.59
C ILE A 106 -2.23 -4.58 7.51
N ARG A 107 -1.50 -5.01 8.54
CA ARG A 107 -0.04 -4.89 8.60
C ARG A 107 0.62 -6.19 8.17
N ALA A 108 0.98 -6.29 6.89
CA ALA A 108 1.61 -7.49 6.31
C ALA A 108 3.07 -7.73 6.78
N ASN A 109 3.71 -6.75 7.42
CA ASN A 109 5.09 -6.83 7.91
C ASN A 109 5.23 -7.61 9.24
N THR A 110 4.64 -8.80 9.28
CA THR A 110 4.62 -9.69 10.46
C THR A 110 5.99 -10.33 10.72
N LYS A 111 6.16 -10.92 11.90
CA LYS A 111 7.41 -11.63 12.26
C LYS A 111 7.60 -12.85 11.37
N GLU A 112 6.51 -13.55 11.08
CA GLU A 112 6.44 -14.74 10.23
C GLU A 112 6.82 -14.38 8.78
N ALA A 113 6.33 -13.24 8.27
CA ALA A 113 6.78 -12.72 6.98
C ALA A 113 8.29 -12.40 7.00
N LEU A 114 8.81 -11.78 8.06
CA LEU A 114 10.24 -11.46 8.19
C LEU A 114 11.12 -12.72 8.20
N GLU A 115 10.70 -13.76 8.92
CA GLU A 115 11.40 -15.05 8.95
C GLU A 115 11.44 -15.71 7.57
N TRP A 116 10.29 -15.73 6.88
CA TRP A 116 10.19 -16.28 5.53
C TRP A 116 11.05 -15.52 4.51
N VAL A 117 10.98 -14.18 4.46
CA VAL A 117 11.78 -13.42 3.49
C VAL A 117 13.28 -13.57 3.76
N LYS A 118 13.70 -13.65 5.03
CA LYS A 118 15.10 -13.95 5.39
C LYS A 118 15.53 -15.31 4.85
N ALA A 119 14.72 -16.35 5.04
CA ALA A 119 15.00 -17.68 4.49
C ALA A 119 15.05 -17.68 2.95
N MET A 120 14.23 -16.88 2.28
CA MET A 120 14.25 -16.72 0.82
C MET A 120 15.50 -16.03 0.27
N THR A 121 16.18 -15.22 1.09
CA THR A 121 17.45 -14.55 0.74
C THR A 121 18.72 -15.31 1.16
N ARG A 122 18.57 -16.34 1.98
CA ARG A 122 19.68 -17.19 2.45
C ARG A 122 19.71 -18.49 1.68
N ASP A 123 20.82 -19.22 1.83
CA ASP A 123 20.95 -20.60 1.33
C ASP A 123 20.21 -21.59 2.25
N SER A 124 18.92 -21.35 2.46
CA SER A 124 18.04 -22.25 3.23
C SER A 124 17.45 -23.31 2.32
N ALA A 125 17.24 -24.50 2.87
CA ALA A 125 16.61 -25.63 2.18
C ALA A 125 15.21 -25.26 1.66
N ARG A 126 14.81 -25.87 0.53
CA ARG A 126 13.50 -25.65 -0.09
C ARG A 126 12.34 -25.92 0.88
N GLU A 127 12.44 -26.99 1.66
CA GLU A 127 11.40 -27.38 2.62
C GLU A 127 11.22 -26.33 3.73
N THR A 128 12.33 -25.74 4.20
CA THR A 128 12.31 -24.65 5.18
C THR A 128 11.62 -23.41 4.59
N LYS A 129 11.95 -23.04 3.34
CA LYS A 129 11.32 -21.90 2.65
C LYS A 129 9.80 -22.10 2.50
N LEU A 130 9.36 -23.30 2.13
CA LEU A 130 7.94 -23.64 1.99
C LEU A 130 7.21 -23.66 3.34
N THR A 131 7.82 -24.22 4.38
CA THR A 131 7.24 -24.24 5.74
C THR A 131 7.04 -22.82 6.26
N LEU A 132 8.04 -21.95 6.10
CA LEU A 132 7.94 -20.56 6.53
C LEU A 132 6.94 -19.75 5.70
N LEU A 133 6.83 -20.03 4.39
CA LEU A 133 5.79 -19.43 3.55
C LEU A 133 4.38 -19.75 4.06
N ARG A 134 4.11 -21.01 4.41
CA ARG A 134 2.81 -21.43 4.96
C ARG A 134 2.50 -20.70 6.26
N LYS A 135 3.45 -20.64 7.19
CA LYS A 135 3.30 -19.90 8.46
C LYS A 135 3.02 -18.41 8.23
N ALA A 136 3.75 -17.78 7.31
CA ALA A 136 3.53 -16.38 6.97
C ALA A 136 2.14 -16.15 6.36
N ALA A 137 1.68 -17.05 5.50
CA ALA A 137 0.36 -16.95 4.89
C ALA A 137 -0.78 -17.16 5.88
N GLU A 138 -0.65 -18.13 6.79
CA GLU A 138 -1.59 -18.34 7.89
C GLU A 138 -1.67 -17.10 8.78
N LYS A 139 -0.53 -16.48 9.10
CA LYS A 139 -0.51 -15.25 9.89
C LYS A 139 -1.17 -14.09 9.14
N GLN A 140 -0.88 -13.91 7.85
CA GLN A 140 -1.50 -12.87 7.02
C GLN A 140 -3.03 -13.05 6.99
N ALA A 141 -3.52 -14.27 6.82
CA ALA A 141 -4.94 -14.57 6.84
C ALA A 141 -5.58 -14.23 8.20
N LYS A 142 -4.90 -14.58 9.31
CA LYS A 142 -5.36 -14.26 10.66
C LYS A 142 -5.46 -12.75 10.90
N VAL A 143 -4.43 -11.98 10.53
CA VAL A 143 -4.45 -10.51 10.68
C VAL A 143 -5.56 -9.90 9.81
N THR A 144 -5.75 -10.42 8.60
CA THR A 144 -6.85 -9.98 7.71
C THR A 144 -8.22 -10.22 8.35
N GLN A 145 -8.42 -11.39 8.98
CA GLN A 145 -9.67 -11.71 9.68
C GLN A 145 -9.90 -10.84 10.91
N GLU A 146 -8.85 -10.55 11.68
CA GLU A 146 -8.90 -9.67 12.86
C GLU A 146 -9.36 -8.25 12.49
N VAL A 147 -8.95 -7.75 11.33
CA VAL A 147 -9.29 -6.40 10.86
C VAL A 147 -10.65 -6.36 10.13
N CYS A 148 -10.90 -7.30 9.24
CA CYS A 148 -12.10 -7.30 8.40
C CYS A 148 -13.36 -7.89 9.08
N VAL A 149 -13.21 -8.57 10.22
CA VAL A 149 -14.24 -9.42 10.87
C VAL A 149 -15.03 -10.20 9.80
N ILE A 150 -14.30 -11.10 9.12
CA ILE A 150 -14.83 -11.89 7.99
C ILE A 150 -15.81 -12.95 8.50
#